data_AF-A0AAQ3RZW2-F1
#
_entry.id   AF-A0AAQ3RZW2-F1
#
_cell.length_a   1.000
_cell.length_b   1.000
_cell.length_c   1.000
_cell.angle_alpha   90.00
_cell.angle_beta   90.00
_cell.angle_gamma   90.00
#
_symmetry.space_group_name_H-M   'P 1'
#
loop_
_entity.id
_entity.type
_entity.pdbx_description
1 polymer ?
#
loop_
_entity_poly.entity_id
_entity_poly.type
_entity_poly.pdbx_seq_one_letter_code
_entity_poly.pdbx_strand_id
1 'polypeptide(L)'
;MRKRVGNRLPTFSKSQATLLKGSFDFVGINHYTTLYAYNVAVSLHDYIEDSGVLTFPFNGTNVIGERANSLWLYIVPHGMKSTVNYIKQKYGNPLIIVTENGNLKTRKQMRFLNDNIKLHFIM
;
A
#
# COMPACT_ATOMS: atom_id res chain seq x y z
N MET A 1 -9.02 -7.87 -9.41
CA MET A 1 -10.09 -8.30 -8.46
C MET A 1 -11.33 -8.83 -9.17
N ARG A 2 -12.24 -8.02 -9.74
CA ARG A 2 -13.52 -8.54 -10.33
C ARG A 2 -13.35 -9.76 -11.25
N LYS A 3 -12.39 -9.73 -12.18
CA LYS A 3 -12.12 -10.85 -13.11
C LYS A 3 -11.57 -12.12 -12.43
N ARG A 4 -10.72 -11.98 -11.40
CA ARG A 4 -10.03 -13.12 -10.73
C ARG A 4 -10.88 -13.72 -9.61
N VAL A 5 -11.46 -12.87 -8.77
CA VAL A 5 -12.27 -13.27 -7.61
C VAL A 5 -13.65 -13.77 -8.04
N GLY A 6 -14.19 -13.20 -9.13
CA GLY A 6 -15.49 -13.60 -9.69
C GLY A 6 -16.63 -13.45 -8.68
N ASN A 7 -17.46 -14.49 -8.58
CA ASN A 7 -18.67 -14.50 -7.75
C ASN A 7 -18.41 -14.44 -6.24
N ARG A 8 -17.17 -14.67 -5.78
CA ARG A 8 -16.78 -14.48 -4.37
C ARG A 8 -16.70 -13.00 -3.98
N LEU A 9 -16.63 -12.09 -4.96
CA LEU A 9 -16.63 -10.65 -4.72
C LEU A 9 -18.07 -10.11 -4.85
N PRO A 10 -18.68 -9.60 -3.75
CA PRO A 10 -20.02 -9.02 -3.81
C PRO A 10 -20.08 -7.86 -4.82
N THR A 11 -21.24 -7.73 -5.47
CA THR A 11 -21.50 -6.61 -6.38
C THR A 11 -22.33 -5.56 -5.67
N PHE A 12 -21.85 -4.32 -5.69
CA PHE A 12 -22.64 -3.18 -5.23
C PHE A 12 -23.82 -2.93 -6.17
N SER A 13 -24.99 -2.70 -5.58
CA SER A 13 -26.11 -2.09 -6.28
C SER A 13 -25.76 -0.66 -6.73
N LYS A 14 -26.55 -0.10 -7.64
CA LYS A 14 -26.37 1.31 -8.06
C LYS A 14 -26.47 2.28 -6.87
N SER A 15 -27.41 2.07 -5.95
CA SER A 15 -27.58 2.94 -4.77
C SER A 15 -26.39 2.85 -3.81
N GLN A 16 -25.88 1.63 -3.56
CA GLN A 16 -24.69 1.44 -2.73
C GLN A 16 -23.44 2.07 -3.37
N ALA A 17 -23.25 1.91 -4.68
CA ALA A 17 -22.13 2.52 -5.39
C ALA A 17 -22.19 4.05 -5.35
N THR A 18 -23.38 4.64 -5.48
CA THR A 18 -23.58 6.08 -5.33
C THR A 18 -23.26 6.55 -3.92
N LEU A 19 -23.68 5.81 -2.89
CA LEU A 19 -23.40 6.15 -1.49
C LEU A 19 -21.91 6.14 -1.17
N LEU A 20 -21.14 5.19 -1.72
CA LEU A 20 -19.71 5.04 -1.45
C LEU A 20 -18.82 6.01 -2.23
N LYS A 21 -19.26 6.44 -3.42
CA LYS A 21 -18.42 7.26 -4.29
C LYS A 21 -18.27 8.66 -3.70
N GLY A 22 -17.06 8.99 -3.26
CA GLY A 22 -16.75 10.28 -2.64
C GLY A 22 -17.14 10.36 -1.17
N SER A 23 -17.40 9.24 -0.50
CA SER A 23 -17.79 9.19 0.91
C SER A 23 -16.61 9.32 1.89
N PHE A 24 -15.56 10.06 1.52
CA PHE A 24 -14.39 10.28 2.35
C PHE A 24 -13.90 11.72 2.23
N ASP A 25 -13.47 12.29 3.34
CA ASP A 25 -12.90 13.65 3.39
C ASP A 25 -11.36 13.64 3.24
N PHE A 26 -10.73 12.53 3.62
CA PHE A 26 -9.29 12.30 3.51
C PHE A 26 -8.98 10.80 3.35
N VAL A 27 -7.74 10.50 2.98
CA VAL A 27 -7.19 9.13 2.90
C VAL A 27 -6.12 8.95 3.97
N GLY A 28 -6.37 8.05 4.92
CA GLY A 28 -5.34 7.57 5.84
C GLY A 28 -4.49 6.49 5.18
N ILE A 29 -3.16 6.58 5.31
CA ILE A 29 -2.22 5.60 4.79
C ILE A 29 -1.41 5.02 5.94
N ASN A 30 -1.57 3.71 6.15
CA ASN A 30 -0.68 2.89 6.97
C ASN A 30 0.35 2.24 6.05
N HIS A 31 1.56 2.77 6.00
CA HIS A 31 2.58 2.26 5.10
C HIS A 31 3.90 2.06 5.83
N TYR A 32 4.37 0.82 5.79
CA TYR A 32 5.51 0.35 6.57
C TYR A 32 6.66 -0.16 5.69
N THR A 33 6.33 -0.71 4.52
CA THR A 33 7.32 -1.32 3.63
C THR A 33 6.80 -1.39 2.20
N THR A 34 7.66 -1.77 1.27
CA THR A 34 7.34 -2.05 -0.12
C THR A 34 8.07 -3.34 -0.51
N LEU A 35 7.47 -4.14 -1.38
CA LEU A 35 7.99 -5.43 -1.83
C LEU A 35 8.03 -5.46 -3.37
N TYR A 36 8.89 -6.31 -3.92
CA TYR A 36 8.83 -6.65 -5.34
C TYR A 36 7.58 -7.47 -5.62
N ALA A 37 6.96 -7.26 -6.78
CA ALA A 37 5.76 -7.96 -7.23
C ALA A 37 6.06 -8.84 -8.44
N TYR A 38 5.63 -10.09 -8.38
CA TYR A 38 5.79 -11.09 -9.43
C TYR A 38 4.44 -11.55 -9.91
N ASN A 39 4.21 -11.45 -11.22
CA ASN A 39 3.00 -11.99 -11.81
C ASN A 39 2.99 -13.51 -11.67
N VAL A 40 1.88 -14.05 -11.17
CA VAL A 40 1.68 -15.49 -11.03
C VAL A 40 0.33 -15.90 -11.62
N ALA A 41 0.31 -17.07 -12.23
CA ALA A 41 -0.90 -17.75 -12.69
C ALA A 41 -0.94 -19.13 -12.02
N VAL A 42 -1.77 -19.25 -10.99
CA VAL A 42 -1.98 -20.47 -10.20
C VAL A 42 -3.48 -20.70 -10.02
N SER A 43 -3.86 -21.94 -9.73
CA SER A 43 -5.24 -22.36 -9.48
C SER A 43 -5.32 -22.95 -8.06
N LEU A 44 -5.29 -22.09 -7.05
CA LEU A 44 -5.21 -22.46 -5.63
C LEU A 44 -6.49 -22.11 -4.85
N HIS A 45 -7.43 -21.39 -5.47
CA HIS A 45 -8.65 -20.87 -4.87
C HIS A 45 -8.39 -20.02 -3.61
N ASP A 46 -7.27 -19.30 -3.59
CA ASP A 46 -6.79 -18.53 -2.44
C ASP A 46 -6.49 -17.06 -2.78
N TYR A 47 -5.90 -16.34 -1.82
CA TYR A 47 -5.55 -14.93 -1.99
C TYR A 47 -4.48 -14.71 -3.09
N ILE A 48 -3.64 -15.72 -3.36
CA ILE A 48 -2.58 -15.63 -4.37
C ILE A 48 -3.21 -15.68 -5.76
N GLU A 49 -4.17 -16.58 -5.98
CA GLU A 49 -4.94 -16.60 -7.23
C GLU A 49 -5.75 -15.30 -7.42
N ASP A 50 -6.37 -14.79 -6.34
CA ASP A 50 -7.20 -13.58 -6.35
C ASP A 50 -6.42 -12.31 -6.71
N SER A 51 -5.24 -12.16 -6.13
CA SER A 51 -4.33 -11.05 -6.39
C SER A 51 -3.60 -11.23 -7.73
N GLY A 52 -3.26 -12.47 -8.09
CA GLY A 52 -2.41 -12.81 -9.23
C GLY A 52 -0.96 -12.36 -9.04
N VAL A 53 -0.54 -12.11 -7.80
CA VAL A 53 0.77 -11.55 -7.48
C VAL A 53 1.39 -12.30 -6.31
N LEU A 54 2.66 -12.67 -6.44
CA LEU A 54 3.53 -12.99 -5.31
C LEU A 54 4.37 -11.78 -4.96
N THR A 55 4.61 -11.55 -3.67
CA THR A 55 5.46 -10.47 -3.21
C THR A 55 6.65 -11.00 -2.43
N PHE A 56 7.84 -10.47 -2.75
CA PHE A 56 9.08 -10.83 -2.08
C PHE A 56 9.90 -9.59 -1.77
N PRO A 57 10.68 -9.60 -0.67
CA PRO A 57 11.60 -8.51 -0.37
C PRO A 57 12.88 -8.58 -1.20
N PHE A 58 13.03 -9.56 -2.09
CA PHE A 58 14.19 -9.73 -2.95
C PHE A 58 13.79 -9.95 -4.41
N ASN A 59 14.67 -9.51 -5.31
CA ASN A 59 14.59 -9.78 -6.74
C ASN A 59 15.88 -10.43 -7.23
N GLY A 60 15.91 -11.76 -7.21
CA GLY A 60 17.12 -12.54 -7.37
C GLY A 60 18.05 -12.32 -6.18
N THR A 61 19.19 -11.67 -6.42
CA THR A 61 20.21 -11.40 -5.39
C THR A 61 20.02 -10.08 -4.65
N ASN A 62 19.16 -9.19 -5.14
CA ASN A 62 18.99 -7.85 -4.58
C ASN A 62 17.85 -7.82 -3.57
N VAL A 63 18.10 -7.32 -2.36
CA VAL A 63 17.06 -7.05 -1.36
C VAL A 63 16.55 -5.62 -1.52
N ILE A 64 15.25 -5.41 -1.35
CA ILE A 64 14.57 -4.13 -1.58
C ILE A 64 14.95 -3.02 -0.60
N GLY A 65 15.51 -3.39 0.56
CA GLY A 65 15.97 -2.49 1.60
C GLY A 65 16.54 -3.23 2.80
N GLU A 66 17.02 -2.50 3.81
CA GLU A 66 17.46 -3.10 5.08
C GLU A 66 16.24 -3.71 5.80
N ARG A 67 16.39 -4.93 6.34
CA ARG A 67 15.35 -5.56 7.17
C ARG A 67 15.38 -4.96 8.59
N ALA A 68 14.22 -4.53 9.07
CA ALA A 68 14.04 -4.10 10.46
C ALA A 68 13.96 -5.33 11.41
N ASN A 69 13.58 -5.12 12.67
CA ASN A 69 13.49 -6.23 13.64
C ASN A 69 12.35 -7.22 13.37
N SER A 70 11.36 -6.87 12.54
CA SER A 70 10.27 -7.78 12.15
C SER A 70 10.55 -8.44 10.79
N LEU A 71 10.16 -9.70 10.63
CA LEU A 71 10.40 -10.49 9.41
C LEU A 71 9.80 -9.87 8.15
N TRP A 72 8.66 -9.20 8.27
CA TRP A 72 7.94 -8.60 7.15
C TRP A 72 8.35 -7.15 6.85
N LEU A 73 9.14 -6.51 7.72
CA LEU A 73 9.47 -5.09 7.64
C LEU A 73 10.81 -4.85 6.96
N TYR A 74 10.77 -4.22 5.79
CA TYR A 74 11.94 -3.69 5.09
C TYR A 74 11.86 -2.16 4.98
N ILE A 75 12.98 -1.47 5.20
CA ILE A 75 13.05 -0.01 5.20
C ILE A 75 13.11 0.47 3.75
N VAL A 76 11.98 0.96 3.23
CA VAL A 76 11.84 1.38 1.83
C VAL A 76 11.18 2.78 1.70
N PRO A 77 11.86 3.88 2.08
CA PRO A 77 11.25 5.22 2.12
C PRO A 77 10.75 5.72 0.76
N HIS A 78 11.43 5.35 -0.33
CA HIS A 78 11.00 5.70 -1.68
C HIS A 78 9.67 5.03 -2.08
N GLY A 79 9.30 3.92 -1.44
CA GLY A 79 8.01 3.25 -1.60
C GLY A 79 6.83 4.09 -1.10
N MET A 80 6.99 4.74 0.07
CA MET A 80 6.00 5.69 0.59
C MET A 80 5.80 6.86 -0.38
N LYS A 81 6.90 7.48 -0.84
CA LYS A 81 6.84 8.60 -1.79
C LYS A 81 6.12 8.18 -3.08
N SER A 82 6.42 6.99 -3.60
CA SER A 82 5.78 6.44 -4.79
C SER A 82 4.28 6.18 -4.57
N THR A 83 3.89 5.64 -3.42
CA THR A 83 2.49 5.40 -3.04
C THR A 83 1.69 6.70 -3.00
N VAL A 84 2.21 7.72 -2.32
CA VAL A 84 1.55 9.03 -2.22
C VAL A 84 1.44 9.70 -3.59
N ASN A 85 2.50 9.66 -4.40
CA ASN A 85 2.48 10.20 -5.75
C ASN A 85 1.46 9.48 -6.65
N TYR A 86 1.37 8.15 -6.54
CA TYR A 86 0.38 7.37 -7.26
C TYR A 86 -1.04 7.77 -6.87
N ILE A 87 -1.32 7.91 -5.57
CA ILE A 87 -2.65 8.33 -5.11
C ILE A 87 -2.99 9.73 -5.62
N LYS A 88 -2.01 10.65 -5.55
CA LYS A 88 -2.14 12.00 -6.08
C LYS A 88 -2.53 12.01 -7.55
N GLN A 89 -1.82 11.24 -8.38
CA GLN A 89 -2.04 11.23 -9.84
C GLN A 89 -3.31 10.47 -10.23
N LYS A 90 -3.63 9.36 -9.55
CA LYS A 90 -4.69 8.45 -9.96
C LYS A 90 -6.06 8.77 -9.36
N TYR A 91 -6.09 9.30 -8.14
CA TYR A 91 -7.32 9.46 -7.35
C TYR A 91 -7.66 10.92 -7.03
N GLY A 92 -7.18 11.87 -7.84
CA GLY A 92 -7.59 13.27 -7.74
C GLY A 92 -6.95 14.05 -6.59
N ASN A 93 -5.78 13.60 -6.12
CA ASN A 93 -5.01 14.29 -5.07
C ASN A 93 -5.82 14.66 -3.81
N PRO A 94 -6.45 13.67 -3.15
CA PRO A 94 -7.17 13.93 -1.91
C PRO A 94 -6.21 14.37 -0.81
N LEU A 95 -6.75 14.89 0.30
CA LEU A 95 -5.96 15.05 1.51
C LEU A 95 -5.46 13.69 1.98
N ILE A 96 -4.14 13.55 2.16
CA ILE A 96 -3.50 12.31 2.57
C ILE A 96 -2.88 12.51 3.96
N ILE A 97 -3.18 11.61 4.88
CA ILE A 97 -2.61 11.58 6.24
C ILE A 97 -1.86 10.27 6.39
N VAL A 98 -0.61 10.34 6.86
CA VAL A 98 0.12 9.12 7.24
C VAL A 98 -0.35 8.77 8.63
N THR A 99 -1.24 7.79 8.70
CA THR A 99 -1.88 7.34 9.94
C THR A 99 -1.02 6.35 10.69
N GLU A 100 -0.18 5.58 9.98
CA GLU A 100 0.83 4.73 10.59
C GLU A 100 2.09 4.64 9.74
N ASN A 101 3.25 4.83 10.37
CA ASN A 101 4.56 4.54 9.82
C ASN A 101 5.54 4.28 10.97
N GLY A 102 6.41 3.29 10.82
CA GLY A 102 7.44 3.04 11.82
C GLY A 102 8.24 1.79 11.53
N ASN A 103 9.31 1.62 12.29
CA ASN A 103 10.02 0.36 12.37
C ASN A 103 10.34 0.07 13.83
N LEU A 104 10.42 -1.21 14.18
CA LEU A 104 10.88 -1.63 15.50
C LEU A 104 12.42 -1.51 15.54
N LYS A 105 13.01 -0.31 15.72
CA LYS A 105 14.41 -0.11 16.18
C LYS A 105 14.55 1.21 16.98
N THR A 106 15.45 1.20 17.97
CA THR A 106 15.67 2.24 19.00
C THR A 106 15.78 3.68 18.48
N ARG A 107 14.78 4.53 18.80
CA ARG A 107 14.78 6.01 18.90
C ARG A 107 15.35 6.92 17.78
N LYS A 108 15.91 6.44 16.66
CA LYS A 108 16.49 7.34 15.65
C LYS A 108 16.10 6.95 14.22
N GLN A 109 15.10 7.68 13.69
CA GLN A 109 15.16 8.44 12.42
C GLN A 109 13.74 8.71 11.88
N MET A 110 13.25 9.94 12.05
CA MET A 110 12.10 10.47 11.30
C MET A 110 12.47 11.86 10.76
N ARG A 111 13.14 11.91 9.61
CA ARG A 111 13.40 13.15 8.87
C ARG A 111 13.55 12.89 7.38
N PHE A 112 12.56 12.33 6.71
CA PHE A 112 12.52 12.38 5.24
C PHE A 112 11.06 12.44 4.83
N LEU A 113 10.71 13.50 4.08
CA LEU A 113 9.48 13.76 3.29
C LEU A 113 9.08 15.24 3.50
N ASN A 114 9.83 16.15 2.89
CA ASN A 114 9.54 17.58 2.88
C ASN A 114 9.46 18.08 1.43
N ASP A 115 8.51 17.54 0.66
CA ASP A 115 8.21 17.98 -0.71
C ASP A 115 6.70 18.19 -0.83
N ASN A 116 6.21 19.44 -0.80
CA ASN A 116 4.91 19.96 -1.30
C ASN A 116 3.62 19.08 -1.19
N ILE A 117 3.60 18.10 -0.29
CA ILE A 117 2.48 17.23 0.04
C ILE A 117 2.06 17.65 1.43
N LYS A 118 0.77 17.96 1.63
CA LYS A 118 0.19 18.19 2.96
C LYS A 118 0.15 16.86 3.72
N LEU A 119 1.31 16.39 4.18
CA LEU A 119 1.45 15.23 5.05
C LEU A 119 1.18 15.68 6.47
N HIS A 120 0.09 15.20 7.06
CA HIS A 120 -0.10 15.26 8.49
C HIS A 120 0.27 13.90 9.08
N PHE A 121 1.08 13.93 10.13
CA PHE A 121 1.39 12.77 10.95
C PHE A 121 0.50 12.83 12.19
N ILE A 122 -0.21 11.74 12.47
CA ILE A 122 -0.87 11.53 13.76
C ILE A 122 -0.04 10.44 14.42
N MET A 123 0.84 10.82 15.35
CA MET A 123 1.57 9.89 16.23
C MET A 123 0.89 9.83 17.58
#